data_AF-A0A0C2F1Z5-F1
#
_entry.id   AF-A0A0C2F1Z5-F1
#
_cell.length_a   1.000
_cell.length_b   1.000
_cell.length_c   1.000
_cell.angle_alpha   90.00
_cell.angle_beta   90.00
_cell.angle_gamma   90.00
#
_symmetry.space_group_name_H-M   'P 1'
#
loop_
_entity.id
_entity.type
_entity.pdbx_description
1 polymer ?
#
loop_
_entity_poly.entity_id
_entity_poly.type
_entity_poly.pdbx_seq_one_letter_code
_entity_poly.pdbx_strand_id
1 'polypeptide(L)'
;MRWATILLGYDVDIEYVNTTKFGQADDLSRLMRKHQVQNEDIVIAAVENDVCTLLKECIRRLPVTVADVESYTKSDPVLRKVISCVKSGKWPKTNQKLAHFHNRRETLSVVGGCLMSGERVVIPPELRSRVLKELHIGHPGIVRMKKLARSYVYWPNIDSDCKDMVRRCTNCQEAAKNPTKVPLKTWPSPTRVWQRVHVDFAGPLQGIYYLVVVDAF
;
A
#
# COMPACT_ATOMS: atom_id res chain seq x y z
N MET A 1 -17.21 -8.49 7.79
CA MET A 1 -17.44 -7.11 8.28
C MET A 1 -17.94 -6.17 7.16
N ARG A 2 -18.92 -6.57 6.34
CA ARG A 2 -19.47 -5.72 5.25
C ARG A 2 -20.97 -5.46 5.44
N TRP A 3 -21.69 -6.45 5.99
CA TRP A 3 -23.12 -6.35 6.30
C TRP A 3 -23.46 -5.32 7.39
N ALA A 4 -22.65 -5.24 8.45
CA ALA A 4 -22.86 -4.27 9.52
C ALA A 4 -22.81 -2.80 9.02
N THR A 5 -21.98 -2.51 8.01
CA THR A 5 -21.85 -1.16 7.45
C THR A 5 -23.04 -0.79 6.56
N ILE A 6 -23.65 -1.78 5.91
CA ILE A 6 -24.87 -1.59 5.09
C ILE A 6 -26.08 -1.37 6.00
N LEU A 7 -26.18 -2.11 7.11
CA LEU A 7 -27.30 -2.02 8.05
C LEU A 7 -27.31 -0.70 8.86
N LEU A 8 -26.16 -0.02 8.99
CA LEU A 8 -26.08 1.31 9.64
C LEU A 8 -26.85 2.43 8.90
N GLY A 9 -27.26 2.21 7.64
CA GLY A 9 -28.03 3.16 6.85
C GLY A 9 -29.55 3.02 6.99
N TYR A 10 -30.03 2.07 7.79
CA TYR A 10 -31.45 1.77 7.96
C TYR A 10 -31.80 1.76 9.46
N ASP A 11 -32.96 2.31 9.81
CA ASP A 11 -33.57 2.06 11.11
C ASP A 11 -34.24 0.69 11.06
N VAL A 12 -33.75 -0.25 11.87
CA VAL A 12 -34.25 -1.62 11.89
C VAL A 12 -34.63 -2.04 13.30
N ASP A 13 -35.89 -2.43 13.46
CA ASP A 13 -36.38 -3.12 14.64
C ASP A 13 -36.18 -4.64 14.47
N ILE A 14 -35.46 -5.25 15.41
CA ILE A 14 -35.14 -6.67 15.39
C ILE A 14 -36.04 -7.38 16.39
N GLU A 15 -36.99 -8.19 15.89
CA GLU A 15 -37.84 -9.04 16.70
C GLU A 15 -37.50 -10.53 16.51
N TYR A 16 -37.49 -11.28 17.61
CA TYR A 16 -37.31 -12.72 17.59
C TYR A 16 -38.65 -13.42 17.31
N VAL A 17 -38.71 -14.20 16.22
CA VAL A 17 -39.87 -15.04 15.90
C VAL A 17 -39.48 -16.51 16.03
N ASN A 18 -40.27 -17.27 16.80
CA ASN A 18 -40.08 -18.70 17.00
C ASN A 18 -40.23 -19.46 15.67
N THR A 19 -39.29 -20.37 15.38
CA THR A 19 -39.19 -21.15 14.14
C THR A 19 -40.46 -21.92 13.78
N THR A 20 -41.25 -22.35 14.76
CA THR A 20 -42.53 -23.04 14.52
C THR A 20 -43.64 -22.12 13.99
N LYS A 21 -43.54 -20.80 14.23
CA LYS A 21 -44.42 -19.77 13.65
C LYS A 21 -43.87 -19.18 12.34
N PHE A 22 -42.64 -19.54 11.98
CA PHE A 22 -41.91 -19.02 10.82
C PHE A 22 -41.63 -20.14 9.80
N GLY A 23 -42.65 -20.96 9.52
CA GLY A 23 -42.57 -22.11 8.62
C GLY A 23 -42.31 -21.78 7.14
N GLN A 24 -42.27 -20.48 6.78
CA GLN A 24 -42.05 -20.01 5.41
C GLN A 24 -40.72 -19.27 5.19
N ALA A 25 -39.80 -19.32 6.16
CA ALA A 25 -38.44 -18.77 5.99
C ALA A 25 -37.73 -19.27 4.73
N ASP A 26 -37.98 -20.54 4.41
CA ASP A 26 -37.36 -21.27 3.30
C ASP A 26 -38.26 -21.34 2.05
N ASP A 27 -39.43 -20.68 2.08
CA ASP A 27 -40.36 -20.66 0.96
C ASP A 27 -39.98 -19.58 -0.06
N LEU A 28 -39.36 -18.46 0.35
CA LEU A 28 -38.89 -17.41 -0.58
C LEU A 28 -37.60 -17.78 -1.34
N SER A 29 -36.75 -18.65 -0.77
CA SER A 29 -35.59 -19.24 -1.45
C SER A 29 -36.00 -20.28 -2.51
N ARG A 30 -37.17 -20.91 -2.33
CA ARG A 30 -37.64 -22.04 -3.17
C ARG A 30 -38.80 -21.71 -4.09
N LEU A 31 -39.58 -20.68 -3.77
CA LEU A 31 -40.59 -20.12 -4.64
C LEU A 31 -39.92 -19.19 -5.64
N MET A 32 -39.18 -19.78 -6.58
CA MET A 32 -38.80 -19.09 -7.80
C MET A 32 -40.09 -18.78 -8.58
N ARG A 33 -40.69 -17.63 -8.29
CA ARG A 33 -41.47 -16.90 -9.29
C ARG A 33 -40.63 -16.97 -10.55
N LYS A 34 -41.21 -17.33 -11.69
CA LYS A 34 -40.56 -17.24 -13.01
C LYS A 34 -40.12 -15.78 -13.23
N HIS A 35 -39.05 -15.37 -12.58
CA HIS A 35 -38.31 -14.17 -12.91
C HIS A 35 -37.91 -14.41 -14.34
N GLN A 36 -38.22 -13.45 -15.22
CA GLN A 36 -37.48 -13.37 -16.46
C GLN A 36 -36.02 -13.48 -16.06
N VAL A 37 -35.38 -14.57 -16.48
CA VAL A 37 -33.94 -14.71 -16.40
C VAL A 37 -33.44 -13.46 -17.11
N GLN A 38 -32.91 -12.50 -16.34
CA GLN A 38 -32.19 -11.40 -16.97
C GLN A 38 -31.09 -12.10 -17.75
N ASN A 39 -31.02 -11.86 -19.06
CA ASN A 39 -30.08 -12.55 -19.94
C ASN A 39 -28.71 -12.61 -19.26
N GLU A 40 -28.12 -13.80 -19.20
CA GLU A 40 -26.79 -14.00 -18.61
C GLU A 40 -25.78 -13.02 -19.23
N ASP A 41 -25.96 -12.69 -20.50
CA ASP A 41 -25.23 -11.65 -21.23
C ASP A 41 -25.27 -10.26 -20.58
N ILE A 42 -26.42 -9.85 -20.01
CA ILE A 42 -26.58 -8.56 -19.33
C ILE A 42 -25.81 -8.56 -18.01
N VAL A 43 -25.86 -9.67 -17.26
CA VAL A 43 -25.16 -9.81 -15.98
C VAL A 43 -23.65 -9.88 -16.20
N ILE A 44 -23.19 -10.64 -17.19
CA ILE A 44 -21.78 -10.74 -17.57
C ILE A 44 -21.27 -9.37 -18.03
N ALA A 45 -21.99 -8.68 -18.91
CA ALA A 45 -21.60 -7.35 -19.39
C ALA A 45 -21.52 -6.31 -18.26
N ALA A 46 -22.43 -6.35 -17.29
CA ALA A 46 -22.39 -5.46 -16.12
C ALA A 46 -21.14 -5.70 -15.26
N VAL A 47 -20.83 -6.97 -14.95
CA VAL A 47 -19.64 -7.35 -14.18
C VAL A 47 -18.35 -7.00 -14.93
N GLU A 48 -18.29 -7.26 -16.24
CA GLU A 48 -17.14 -6.88 -17.07
C GLU A 48 -16.92 -5.37 -17.10
N ASN A 49 -18.01 -4.60 -17.18
CA ASN A 49 -17.96 -3.14 -17.14
C ASN A 49 -17.44 -2.63 -15.79
N ASP A 50 -17.87 -3.20 -14.67
CA ASP A 50 -17.39 -2.84 -13.33
C ASP A 50 -15.88 -3.10 -13.17
N VAL A 51 -15.41 -4.26 -13.62
CA VAL A 51 -14.01 -4.65 -13.55
C VAL A 51 -13.13 -3.77 -14.46
N CYS A 52 -13.62 -3.43 -15.66
CA CYS A 52 -12.94 -2.46 -16.53
C CYS A 52 -12.89 -1.05 -15.92
N THR A 53 -13.91 -0.68 -15.14
CA THR A 53 -13.96 0.61 -14.45
C THR A 53 -12.90 0.68 -13.36
N LEU A 54 -12.72 -0.39 -12.58
CA LEU A 54 -11.65 -0.48 -11.57
C LEU A 54 -10.25 -0.31 -12.17
N LEU A 55 -9.99 -0.94 -13.32
CA LEU A 55 -8.71 -0.78 -14.04
C LEU A 55 -8.47 0.69 -14.43
N LYS A 56 -9.49 1.34 -15.00
CA LYS A 56 -9.44 2.76 -15.37
C LYS A 56 -9.22 3.66 -14.15
N GLU A 57 -9.87 3.37 -13.03
CA GLU A 57 -9.71 4.13 -11.79
C GLU A 57 -8.30 4.03 -11.20
N CYS A 58 -7.72 2.83 -11.20
CA CYS A 58 -6.33 2.62 -10.78
C CYS A 58 -5.36 3.44 -11.64
N ILE A 59 -5.55 3.39 -12.95
CA ILE A 59 -4.64 4.01 -13.92
C ILE A 59 -4.82 5.54 -14.00
N ARG A 60 -6.03 6.07 -13.78
CA ARG A 60 -6.31 7.51 -13.84
C ARG A 60 -5.43 8.34 -12.91
N ARG A 61 -4.99 7.78 -11.79
CA ARG A 61 -4.13 8.45 -10.79
C ARG A 61 -2.65 8.19 -10.98
N LEU A 62 -2.28 7.47 -12.04
CA LEU A 62 -0.91 7.13 -12.35
C LEU A 62 -0.50 7.88 -13.61
N PRO A 63 0.78 8.22 -13.75
CA PRO A 63 1.30 8.71 -15.00
C PRO A 63 1.48 7.48 -15.89
N VAL A 64 0.45 6.76 -16.31
CA VAL A 64 0.50 5.68 -17.32
C VAL A 64 -0.86 5.59 -17.99
N THR A 65 -0.92 5.09 -19.22
CA THR A 65 -2.19 4.77 -19.88
C THR A 65 -2.48 3.28 -19.82
N VAL A 66 -3.75 2.89 -20.01
CA VAL A 66 -4.13 1.47 -20.13
C VAL A 66 -3.38 0.81 -21.29
N ALA A 67 -3.26 1.51 -22.43
CA ALA A 67 -2.54 1.04 -23.60
C ALA A 67 -1.03 0.83 -23.33
N ASP A 68 -0.40 1.74 -22.56
CA ASP A 68 0.98 1.55 -22.11
C ASP A 68 1.08 0.27 -21.28
N VAL A 69 0.27 0.15 -20.22
CA VAL A 69 0.34 -1.02 -19.34
C VAL A 69 0.11 -2.32 -20.12
N GLU A 70 -0.86 -2.36 -21.02
CA GLU A 70 -1.14 -3.51 -21.86
C GLU A 70 0.04 -3.86 -22.78
N SER A 71 0.58 -2.88 -23.52
CA SER A 71 1.68 -3.09 -24.47
C SER A 71 2.95 -3.58 -23.78
N TYR A 72 3.36 -2.96 -22.66
CA TYR A 72 4.52 -3.39 -21.88
C TYR A 72 4.27 -4.76 -21.21
N THR A 73 3.04 -5.05 -20.78
CA THR A 73 2.67 -6.37 -20.26
C THR A 73 2.81 -7.48 -21.32
N LYS A 74 2.46 -7.19 -22.58
CA LYS A 74 2.62 -8.13 -23.71
C LYS A 74 4.08 -8.38 -24.06
N SER A 75 4.91 -7.36 -23.97
CA SER A 75 6.36 -7.44 -24.22
C SER A 75 7.12 -8.15 -23.10
N ASP A 76 6.69 -8.01 -21.84
CA ASP A 76 7.39 -8.63 -20.71
C ASP A 76 7.20 -10.17 -20.69
N PRO A 77 8.29 -10.95 -20.73
CA PRO A 77 8.21 -12.41 -20.85
C PRO A 77 7.63 -13.07 -19.59
N VAL A 78 7.78 -12.47 -18.41
CA VAL A 78 7.27 -13.02 -17.15
C VAL A 78 5.77 -12.80 -17.07
N LEU A 79 5.31 -11.56 -17.24
CA LEU A 79 3.91 -11.17 -17.19
C LEU A 79 3.08 -11.83 -18.29
N ARG A 80 3.62 -11.94 -19.51
CA ARG A 80 2.97 -12.70 -20.60
C ARG A 80 2.74 -14.16 -20.20
N LYS A 81 3.73 -14.79 -19.55
CA LYS A 81 3.59 -16.16 -19.05
C LYS A 81 2.61 -16.26 -17.89
N VAL A 82 2.60 -15.28 -16.98
CA VAL A 82 1.61 -15.19 -15.89
C VAL A 82 0.20 -15.09 -16.46
N ILE A 83 -0.05 -14.22 -17.45
CA ILE A 83 -1.36 -14.10 -18.12
C ILE A 83 -1.78 -15.43 -18.72
N SER A 84 -0.87 -16.15 -19.39
CA SER A 84 -1.16 -17.49 -19.93
C SER A 84 -1.54 -18.49 -18.83
N CYS A 85 -0.87 -18.46 -17.67
CA CYS A 85 -1.19 -19.31 -16.53
C CYS A 85 -2.54 -18.95 -15.88
N VAL A 86 -2.84 -17.65 -15.73
CA VAL A 86 -4.12 -17.17 -15.19
C VAL A 86 -5.27 -17.60 -16.10
N LYS A 87 -5.14 -17.43 -17.43
CA LYS A 87 -6.19 -17.83 -18.39
C LYS A 87 -6.38 -19.35 -18.49
N SER A 88 -5.29 -20.12 -18.43
CA SER A 88 -5.36 -21.59 -18.59
C SER A 88 -5.61 -22.35 -17.28
N GLY A 89 -5.50 -21.68 -16.13
CA GLY A 89 -5.53 -22.30 -14.80
C GLY A 89 -4.32 -23.20 -14.48
N LYS A 90 -3.39 -23.38 -15.42
CA LYS A 90 -2.25 -24.31 -15.29
C LYS A 90 -0.99 -23.55 -14.91
N TRP A 91 -0.47 -23.85 -13.73
CA TRP A 91 0.75 -23.24 -13.21
C TRP A 91 1.91 -24.25 -13.16
N PRO A 92 3.13 -23.86 -13.59
CA PRO A 92 4.29 -24.73 -13.51
C PRO A 92 4.72 -24.94 -12.06
N LYS A 93 5.06 -26.19 -11.70
CA LYS A 93 5.42 -26.58 -10.32
C LYS A 93 6.70 -25.91 -9.81
N THR A 94 7.66 -25.63 -10.69
CA THR A 94 8.98 -25.09 -10.30
C THR A 94 9.38 -23.94 -11.21
N ASN A 95 9.10 -22.70 -10.79
CA ASN A 95 9.69 -21.52 -11.41
C ASN A 95 9.79 -20.37 -10.40
N GLN A 96 11.01 -20.08 -9.95
CA GLN A 96 11.26 -19.06 -8.93
C GLN A 96 10.84 -17.66 -9.36
N LYS A 97 10.93 -17.33 -10.67
CA LYS A 97 10.51 -16.03 -11.20
C LYS A 97 8.98 -15.84 -11.15
N LEU A 98 8.23 -16.93 -11.21
CA LEU A 98 6.76 -16.92 -11.14
C LEU A 98 6.23 -17.08 -9.72
N ALA A 99 7.07 -17.43 -8.74
CA ALA A 99 6.66 -17.78 -7.38
C ALA A 99 5.81 -16.68 -6.72
N HIS A 100 6.19 -15.41 -6.88
CA HIS A 100 5.43 -14.27 -6.33
C HIS A 100 4.00 -14.19 -6.86
N PHE A 101 3.81 -14.49 -8.14
CA PHE A 101 2.50 -14.50 -8.80
C PHE A 101 1.73 -15.78 -8.49
N HIS A 102 2.40 -16.94 -8.50
CA HIS A 102 1.81 -18.23 -8.14
C HIS A 102 1.24 -18.25 -6.72
N ASN A 103 1.97 -17.69 -5.74
CA ASN A 103 1.52 -17.60 -4.35
C ASN A 103 0.29 -16.69 -4.19
N ARG A 104 -0.01 -15.85 -5.19
CA ARG A 104 -1.15 -14.94 -5.20
C ARG A 104 -2.16 -15.26 -6.31
N ARG A 105 -2.05 -16.44 -6.93
CA ARG A 105 -2.80 -16.83 -8.13
C ARG A 105 -4.32 -16.66 -7.99
N GLU A 106 -4.86 -16.86 -6.80
CA GLU A 106 -6.29 -16.72 -6.48
C GLU A 106 -6.78 -15.26 -6.56
N THR A 107 -5.86 -14.29 -6.45
CA THR A 107 -6.17 -12.86 -6.57
C THR A 107 -5.87 -12.31 -7.96
N LEU A 108 -5.29 -13.11 -8.87
CA LEU A 108 -4.89 -12.63 -10.18
C LEU A 108 -6.02 -12.73 -11.19
N SER A 109 -6.24 -11.66 -11.94
CA SER A 109 -7.21 -11.60 -13.03
C SER A 109 -6.64 -10.83 -14.22
N VAL A 110 -7.22 -11.01 -15.41
CA VAL A 110 -6.81 -10.32 -16.63
C VAL A 110 -7.97 -9.47 -17.12
N VAL A 111 -7.74 -8.17 -17.27
CA VAL A 111 -8.77 -7.16 -17.60
C VAL A 111 -8.21 -6.25 -18.67
N GLY A 112 -8.87 -6.13 -19.82
CA GLY A 112 -8.40 -5.26 -20.91
C GLY A 112 -6.94 -5.53 -21.32
N GLY A 113 -6.52 -6.80 -21.32
CA GLY A 113 -5.14 -7.21 -21.61
C GLY A 113 -4.11 -6.90 -20.52
N CYS A 114 -4.51 -6.22 -19.44
CA CYS A 114 -3.68 -5.91 -18.28
C CYS A 114 -3.84 -6.98 -17.19
N LEU A 115 -2.77 -7.23 -16.43
CA LEU A 115 -2.83 -8.11 -15.27
C LEU A 115 -3.24 -7.32 -14.03
N MET A 116 -4.16 -7.85 -13.23
CA MET A 116 -4.60 -7.29 -11.95
C MET A 116 -4.32 -8.26 -10.79
N SER A 117 -4.14 -7.71 -9.59
CA SER A 117 -4.03 -8.47 -8.32
C SER A 117 -5.02 -7.90 -7.30
N GLY A 118 -6.19 -8.53 -7.22
CA GLY A 118 -7.39 -7.96 -6.61
C GLY A 118 -7.75 -6.66 -7.34
N GLU A 119 -7.96 -5.59 -6.59
CA GLU A 119 -8.32 -4.26 -7.11
C GLU A 119 -7.11 -3.42 -7.53
N ARG A 120 -5.95 -4.03 -7.80
CA ARG A 120 -4.70 -3.30 -8.12
C ARG A 120 -4.17 -3.71 -9.47
N VAL A 121 -3.74 -2.72 -10.26
CA VAL A 121 -3.09 -3.00 -11.54
C VAL A 121 -1.65 -3.48 -11.32
N VAL A 122 -1.24 -4.52 -12.02
CA VAL A 122 0.15 -4.98 -12.01
C VAL A 122 0.97 -4.12 -12.97
N ILE A 123 2.03 -3.49 -12.48
CA ILE A 123 2.85 -2.57 -13.27
C ILE A 123 4.06 -3.32 -13.89
N PRO A 124 4.21 -3.31 -15.24
CA PRO A 124 5.38 -3.82 -15.93
C PRO A 124 6.70 -3.16 -15.48
N PRO A 125 7.82 -3.90 -15.46
CA PRO A 125 9.13 -3.39 -15.01
C PRO A 125 9.50 -2.00 -15.55
N GLU A 126 9.26 -1.77 -16.83
CA GLU A 126 9.61 -0.55 -17.57
C GLU A 126 8.86 0.68 -17.05
N LEU A 127 7.63 0.48 -16.55
CA LEU A 127 6.76 1.55 -16.06
C LEU A 127 6.95 1.83 -14.57
N ARG A 128 7.62 0.95 -13.82
CA ARG A 128 7.77 1.07 -12.35
C ARG A 128 8.46 2.35 -11.93
N SER A 129 9.50 2.79 -12.63
CA SER A 129 10.21 4.04 -12.29
C SER A 129 9.29 5.25 -12.37
N ARG A 130 8.45 5.32 -13.42
CA ARG A 130 7.50 6.40 -13.67
C ARG A 130 6.42 6.42 -12.57
N VAL A 131 5.87 5.26 -12.22
CA VAL A 131 4.90 5.11 -11.12
C VAL A 131 5.52 5.43 -9.76
N LEU A 132 6.75 4.98 -9.48
CA LEU A 132 7.44 5.28 -8.21
C LEU A 132 7.68 6.77 -8.03
N LYS A 133 8.01 7.49 -9.11
CA LYS A 133 8.15 8.95 -9.07
C LYS A 133 6.84 9.62 -8.70
N GLU A 134 5.71 9.18 -9.29
CA GLU A 134 4.38 9.70 -8.94
C GLU A 134 4.06 9.47 -7.46
N LEU A 135 4.25 8.23 -6.98
CA LEU A 135 4.00 7.86 -5.59
C LEU A 135 4.86 8.67 -4.61
N HIS A 136 5.97 9.24 -5.08
CA HIS A 136 6.91 10.04 -4.31
C HIS A 136 6.65 11.55 -4.41
N ILE A 137 5.68 12.01 -5.22
CA ILE A 137 5.31 13.42 -5.26
C ILE A 137 4.89 13.90 -3.87
N GLY A 138 5.43 15.05 -3.46
CA GLY A 138 5.24 15.60 -2.11
C GLY A 138 6.08 14.93 -1.03
N HIS A 139 7.09 14.13 -1.41
CA HIS A 139 8.05 13.48 -0.51
C HIS A 139 7.43 12.72 0.68
N PRO A 140 6.42 11.85 0.44
CA PRO A 140 5.84 11.07 1.51
C PRO A 140 6.88 10.10 2.09
N GLY A 141 6.93 10.00 3.41
CA GLY A 141 7.74 8.99 4.08
C GLY A 141 7.32 7.56 3.69
N ILE A 142 8.20 6.60 3.97
CA ILE A 142 8.09 5.19 3.54
C ILE A 142 6.71 4.59 3.83
N VAL A 143 6.16 4.83 5.03
CA VAL A 143 4.87 4.28 5.47
C VAL A 143 3.73 4.79 4.58
N ARG A 144 3.68 6.10 4.33
CA ARG A 144 2.64 6.73 3.52
C ARG A 144 2.75 6.32 2.05
N MET A 145 3.97 6.27 1.52
CA MET A 145 4.22 5.82 0.13
C MET A 145 3.77 4.37 -0.09
N LYS A 146 4.07 3.45 0.85
CA LYS A 146 3.58 2.07 0.79
C LYS A 146 2.05 1.97 0.86
N LYS A 147 1.41 2.79 1.71
CA LYS A 147 -0.06 2.84 1.80
C LYS A 147 -0.66 3.26 0.46
N LEU A 148 -0.11 4.30 -0.17
CA LEU A 148 -0.56 4.78 -1.48
C LEU A 148 -0.37 3.73 -2.58
N ALA A 149 0.80 3.11 -2.63
CA ALA A 149 1.10 2.03 -3.57
C ALA A 149 0.07 0.88 -3.48
N ARG A 150 -0.22 0.43 -2.25
CA ARG A 150 -1.18 -0.66 -1.99
C ARG A 150 -2.63 -0.34 -2.37
N SER A 151 -2.97 0.92 -2.64
CA SER A 151 -4.31 1.30 -3.07
C SER A 151 -4.54 1.15 -4.58
N TYR A 152 -3.49 1.19 -5.41
CA TYR A 152 -3.67 1.25 -6.87
C TYR A 152 -2.83 0.23 -7.63
N VAL A 153 -1.63 -0.09 -7.13
CA VAL A 153 -0.61 -0.79 -7.92
C VAL A 153 0.00 -1.97 -7.20
N TYR A 154 0.51 -2.92 -7.99
CA TYR A 154 1.26 -4.05 -7.48
C TYR A 154 2.42 -4.41 -8.42
N TRP A 155 3.53 -4.81 -7.82
CA TRP A 155 4.56 -5.66 -8.45
C TRP A 155 5.36 -6.34 -7.34
N PRO A 156 6.10 -7.43 -7.64
CA PRO A 156 6.98 -8.05 -6.67
C PRO A 156 8.00 -7.05 -6.12
N ASN A 157 8.14 -6.99 -4.80
CA ASN A 157 9.11 -6.12 -4.09
C ASN A 157 8.83 -4.61 -4.13
N ILE A 158 7.61 -4.17 -4.48
CA ILE A 158 7.20 -2.75 -4.43
C ILE A 158 7.51 -2.05 -3.09
N ASP A 159 7.37 -2.76 -1.96
CA ASP A 159 7.67 -2.20 -0.64
C ASP A 159 9.16 -1.87 -0.46
N SER A 160 10.06 -2.65 -1.11
CA SER A 160 11.50 -2.40 -1.13
C SER A 160 11.80 -1.20 -2.02
N ASP A 161 11.19 -1.15 -3.21
CA ASP A 161 11.39 -0.06 -4.15
C ASP A 161 10.93 1.29 -3.58
N CYS A 162 9.79 1.32 -2.86
CA CYS A 162 9.34 2.49 -2.11
C CYS A 162 10.35 2.91 -1.03
N LYS A 163 10.91 1.94 -0.29
CA LYS A 163 11.94 2.22 0.71
C LYS A 163 13.19 2.82 0.08
N ASP A 164 13.64 2.26 -1.04
CA ASP A 164 14.82 2.72 -1.75
C ASP A 164 14.64 4.10 -2.39
N MET A 165 13.45 4.40 -2.93
CA MET A 165 13.12 5.74 -3.43
C MET A 165 13.25 6.80 -2.34
N VAL A 166 12.62 6.59 -1.18
CA VAL A 166 12.69 7.53 -0.06
C VAL A 166 14.11 7.63 0.50
N ARG A 167 14.83 6.50 0.60
CA ARG A 167 16.22 6.46 1.09
C ARG A 167 17.18 7.25 0.21
N ARG A 168 16.99 7.23 -1.11
CA ARG A 168 17.85 7.93 -2.08
C ARG A 168 17.45 9.39 -2.30
N CYS A 169 16.29 9.82 -1.79
CA CYS A 169 15.82 11.19 -1.95
C CYS A 169 16.48 12.13 -0.93
N THR A 170 17.27 13.10 -1.42
CA THR A 170 17.94 14.12 -0.62
C THR A 170 16.97 14.87 0.29
N ASN A 171 15.88 15.41 -0.26
CA ASN A 171 14.87 16.14 0.51
C ASN A 171 14.27 15.30 1.66
N CYS A 172 14.03 14.01 1.42
CA CYS A 172 13.54 13.11 2.47
C CYS A 172 14.59 12.82 3.54
N GLN A 173 15.87 12.75 3.18
CA GLN A 173 16.95 12.52 4.14
C GLN A 173 17.21 13.77 4.98
N GLU A 174 17.17 14.95 4.38
CA GLU A 174 17.33 16.23 5.10
C GLU A 174 16.17 16.51 6.07
N ALA A 175 14.94 16.15 5.68
CA ALA A 175 13.77 16.25 6.54
C ALA A 175 13.61 15.08 7.53
N ALA A 176 14.50 14.08 7.49
CA ALA A 176 14.40 12.92 8.37
C ALA A 176 14.63 13.32 9.83
N LYS A 177 13.98 12.60 10.75
CA LYS A 177 14.24 12.80 12.18
C LYS A 177 15.71 12.49 12.46
N ASN A 178 16.33 13.35 13.28
CA ASN A 178 17.65 13.06 13.83
C ASN A 178 17.65 11.68 14.50
N PRO A 179 18.75 10.93 14.36
CA PRO A 179 18.90 9.66 15.05
C PRO A 179 18.71 9.87 16.56
N THR A 180 18.26 8.82 17.25
CA THR A 180 18.12 8.84 18.71
C THR A 180 19.43 9.32 19.31
N LYS A 181 19.35 10.40 20.12
CA LYS A 181 20.53 10.92 20.82
C LYS A 181 21.15 9.77 21.61
N VAL A 182 22.44 9.56 21.41
CA VAL A 182 23.22 8.58 22.17
C VAL A 182 23.05 8.91 23.67
N PRO A 183 22.91 7.91 24.56
CA PRO A 183 22.87 8.17 26.00
C PRO A 183 24.05 9.06 26.40
N LEU A 184 23.77 10.15 27.12
CA LEU A 184 24.81 11.04 27.61
C LEU A 184 25.71 10.25 28.55
N LYS A 185 26.97 10.09 28.16
CA LYS A 185 28.00 9.53 29.04
C LYS A 185 28.51 10.65 29.91
N THR A 186 28.28 10.55 31.23
CA THR A 186 28.85 11.49 32.19
C THR A 186 30.36 11.38 32.17
N TRP A 187 31.03 12.51 32.38
CA TRP A 187 32.46 12.49 32.62
C TRP A 187 32.74 11.82 33.97
N PRO A 188 33.87 11.09 34.13
CA PRO A 188 34.25 10.54 35.43
C PRO A 188 34.45 11.67 36.44
N SER A 189 34.09 11.46 37.70
CA SER A 189 34.37 12.43 38.76
C SER A 189 35.88 12.66 38.87
N PRO A 190 36.35 13.91 38.96
CA PRO A 190 37.76 14.17 39.24
C PRO A 190 38.14 13.64 40.63
N THR A 191 39.39 13.21 40.77
CA THR A 191 39.98 12.65 42.00
C THR A 191 40.91 13.62 42.71
N ARG A 192 41.23 14.77 42.11
CA ARG A 192 41.99 15.87 42.72
C ARG A 192 41.60 17.23 42.14
N VAL A 193 41.84 18.29 42.90
CA VAL A 193 41.73 19.69 42.43
C VAL A 193 42.53 19.91 41.14
N TRP A 194 42.05 20.82 40.29
CA TRP A 194 42.65 21.16 39.00
C TRP A 194 42.74 20.01 37.97
N GLN A 195 42.08 18.88 38.22
CA GLN A 195 42.05 17.77 37.26
C GLN A 195 41.12 18.04 36.07
N ARG A 196 40.05 18.82 36.28
CA ARG A 196 39.16 19.25 35.21
C ARG A 196 38.57 20.61 35.54
N VAL A 197 38.80 21.56 34.65
CA VAL A 197 38.26 22.90 34.73
C VAL A 197 37.26 23.12 33.60
N HIS A 198 36.07 23.59 33.92
CA HIS A 198 35.07 24.04 32.97
C HIS A 198 35.18 25.55 32.82
N VAL A 199 35.29 26.02 31.57
CA VAL A 199 35.43 27.43 31.24
C VAL A 199 34.36 27.79 30.22
N ASP A 200 33.56 28.81 30.51
CA ASP A 200 32.54 29.33 29.59
C ASP A 200 32.39 30.84 29.74
N PHE A 201 31.81 31.49 28.73
CA PHE A 201 31.44 32.90 28.81
C PHE A 201 29.98 33.05 29.24
N ALA A 202 29.75 33.83 30.29
CA ALA A 202 28.42 34.30 30.67
C ALA A 202 28.23 35.74 30.17
N GLY A 203 27.20 35.99 29.37
CA GLY A 203 26.84 37.35 28.99
C GLY A 203 26.22 37.52 27.59
N PRO A 204 26.00 38.79 27.19
CA PRO A 204 26.37 40.00 27.92
C PRO A 204 25.35 40.38 29.01
N LEU A 205 25.84 40.81 30.17
CA LEU A 205 25.05 41.48 31.20
C LEU A 205 25.53 42.93 31.29
N GLN A 206 24.65 43.88 30.99
CA GLN A 206 24.99 45.32 30.89
C GLN A 206 26.17 45.61 29.94
N GLY A 207 26.29 44.84 28.85
CA GLY A 207 27.36 45.01 27.87
C GLY A 207 28.70 44.39 28.26
N ILE A 208 28.78 43.68 29.38
CA ILE A 208 30.00 43.01 29.86
C ILE A 208 29.83 41.49 29.75
N TYR A 209 30.88 40.83 29.23
CA TYR A 209 31.01 39.38 29.27
C TYR A 209 31.89 38.96 30.45
N TYR A 210 31.48 37.90 31.13
CA TYR A 210 32.22 37.31 32.24
C TYR A 210 32.80 35.97 31.79
N LEU A 211 34.09 35.75 32.02
CA LEU A 211 34.69 34.43 31.89
C LEU A 211 34.45 33.66 33.19
N VAL A 212 33.62 32.62 33.13
CA VAL A 212 33.31 31.75 34.26
C VAL A 212 34.26 30.56 34.22
N VAL A 213 34.99 30.35 35.31
CA VAL A 213 35.94 29.25 35.48
C VAL A 213 35.53 28.44 36.71
N VAL A 214 35.26 27.15 36.53
CA VAL A 214 34.81 26.24 37.59
C VAL A 214 35.73 25.01 37.62
N ASP A 215 36.37 24.76 38.76
CA ASP A 215 37.04 23.46 39.00
C ASP A 215 35.98 22.40 39.32
N ALA A 216 36.08 21.23 38.71
CA ALA A 216 35.07 20.19 38.79
C ALA A 216 35.20 19.27 40.02
N PHE A 217 36.22 19.48 40.87
CA PHE A 217 36.51 18.69 42.07
C PHE A 217 35.56 18.96 43.24
#